data_AF-A0A1K0FE63-F1
#
_entry.id   AF-A0A1K0FE63-F1
#
_cell.length_a   1.000
_cell.length_b   1.000
_cell.length_c   1.000
_cell.angle_alpha   90.00
_cell.angle_beta   90.00
_cell.angle_gamma   90.00
#
_symmetry.space_group_name_H-M   'P 1'
#
loop_
_entity.id
_entity.type
_entity.pdbx_description
1 polymer ?
#
loop_
_entity_poly.entity_id
_entity_poly.type
_entity_poly.pdbx_seq_one_letter_code
_entity_poly.pdbx_strand_id
1 'polypeptide(L)'
;MYSEIFAELAGVTMPPPLQPPQEPPNFDTGRHAGTYLGHEHEHEVLDHDGVPGLRWAVTGSPAEVMPTAEGEYETIAAGKDLLLYREPGQHRWRPATFVQLPDGRPGLYIGLRADTRAI
;
A
#
# COMPACT_ATOMS: atom_id res chain seq x y z
N MET A 1 15.79 -6.02 12.52
CA MET A 1 16.71 -6.00 13.68
C MET A 1 15.87 -6.40 14.90
N TYR A 2 16.38 -7.22 15.82
CA TYR A 2 15.70 -7.89 16.96
C TYR A 2 15.19 -9.34 16.76
N SER A 3 15.25 -9.93 15.55
CA SER A 3 14.78 -11.31 15.34
C SER A 3 15.52 -12.35 16.20
N GLU A 4 16.82 -12.16 16.41
CA GLU A 4 17.66 -13.02 17.25
C GLU A 4 17.21 -12.97 18.71
N ILE A 5 16.92 -11.78 19.24
CA ILE A 5 16.46 -11.59 20.63
C ILE A 5 15.09 -12.27 20.84
N PHE A 6 14.15 -12.14 19.91
CA PHE A 6 12.85 -12.81 20.00
C PHE A 6 12.96 -14.33 19.92
N ALA A 7 13.89 -14.84 19.08
CA ALA A 7 14.15 -16.27 18.99
C ALA A 7 14.76 -16.81 20.29
N GLU A 8 15.78 -16.14 20.83
CA GLU A 8 16.52 -16.58 22.01
C GLU A 8 15.72 -16.43 23.31
N LEU A 9 15.03 -15.31 23.50
CA LEU A 9 14.37 -15.00 24.78
C LEU A 9 12.90 -15.41 24.84
N ALA A 10 12.22 -15.47 23.69
CA ALA A 10 10.79 -15.75 23.63
C ALA A 10 10.44 -16.99 22.80
N GLY A 11 11.41 -17.64 22.13
CA GLY A 11 11.15 -18.77 21.24
C GLY A 11 10.30 -18.41 20.02
N VAL A 12 10.23 -17.12 19.65
CA VAL A 12 9.39 -16.62 18.55
C VAL A 12 10.22 -16.48 17.29
N THR A 13 9.83 -17.21 16.24
CA THR A 13 10.38 -17.01 14.89
C THR A 13 9.63 -15.87 14.19
N MET A 14 10.34 -14.76 13.96
CA MET A 14 9.77 -13.63 13.21
C MET A 14 9.63 -14.00 11.72
N PRO A 15 8.50 -13.67 11.08
CA PRO A 15 8.36 -13.83 9.64
C PRO A 15 9.44 -13.05 8.87
N PRO A 16 9.90 -13.57 7.71
CA PRO A 16 10.82 -12.82 6.88
C PRO A 16 10.17 -11.52 6.38
N PRO A 17 10.96 -10.49 6.02
CA PRO A 17 10.42 -9.30 5.39
C PRO A 17 9.65 -9.64 4.12
N LEU A 18 8.57 -8.89 3.84
CA LEU A 18 7.87 -8.99 2.57
C LEU A 18 8.81 -8.70 1.40
N GLN A 19 8.68 -9.50 0.35
CA GLN A 19 9.44 -9.37 -0.89
C GLN A 19 8.48 -9.46 -2.08
N PRO A 20 8.77 -8.77 -3.20
CA PRO A 20 8.04 -8.95 -4.44
C PRO A 20 8.08 -10.40 -4.90
N PRO A 21 6.99 -10.90 -5.51
CA PRO A 21 7.01 -12.23 -6.10
C PRO A 21 7.99 -12.26 -7.28
N GLN A 22 8.59 -13.44 -7.54
CA GLN A 22 9.49 -13.62 -8.68
C GLN A 22 8.74 -13.59 -10.01
N GLU A 23 7.50 -14.08 -10.02
CA GLU A 23 6.61 -14.05 -11.17
C GLU A 23 5.44 -13.10 -10.87
N PRO A 24 5.14 -12.13 -11.75
CA PRO A 24 4.00 -11.25 -11.56
C PRO A 24 2.69 -12.04 -11.46
N PRO A 25 1.85 -11.80 -10.44
CA PRO A 25 0.56 -12.45 -10.34
C PRO A 25 -0.39 -11.89 -11.41
N ASN A 26 -1.45 -12.64 -11.71
CA ASN A 26 -2.57 -12.07 -12.44
C ASN A 26 -3.29 -11.04 -11.55
N PHE A 27 -3.08 -9.76 -11.84
CA PHE A 27 -3.66 -8.63 -11.13
C PHE A 27 -4.44 -7.77 -12.12
N ASP A 28 -5.73 -7.58 -11.82
CA ASP A 28 -6.62 -6.73 -12.63
C ASP A 28 -6.52 -5.29 -12.13
N THR A 29 -5.63 -4.51 -12.75
CA THR A 29 -5.39 -3.11 -12.36
C THR A 29 -6.64 -2.25 -12.55
N GLY A 30 -7.37 -2.41 -13.65
CA GLY A 30 -8.58 -1.64 -13.93
C GLY A 30 -9.68 -1.83 -12.90
N ARG A 31 -9.81 -3.04 -12.32
CA ARG A 31 -10.74 -3.30 -11.20
C ARG A 31 -10.45 -2.42 -9.99
N HIS A 32 -9.18 -2.13 -9.73
CA HIS A 32 -8.72 -1.47 -8.51
C HIS A 32 -8.38 0.03 -8.70
N ALA A 33 -8.24 0.50 -9.94
CA ALA A 33 -7.85 1.86 -10.29
C ALA A 33 -8.81 2.93 -9.74
N GLY A 34 -8.28 4.07 -9.28
CA GLY A 34 -9.06 5.19 -8.75
C GLY A 34 -8.54 5.70 -7.40
N THR A 35 -9.21 6.72 -6.87
CA THR A 35 -8.78 7.40 -5.64
C THR A 35 -9.45 6.80 -4.42
N TYR A 36 -8.65 6.50 -3.40
CA TYR A 36 -9.07 6.01 -2.09
C TYR A 36 -8.83 7.12 -1.08
N LEU A 37 -9.90 7.55 -0.42
CA LEU A 37 -9.92 8.70 0.48
C LEU A 37 -9.76 8.22 1.93
N GLY A 38 -8.69 8.67 2.58
CA GLY A 38 -8.48 8.62 4.01
C GLY A 38 -8.86 9.94 4.69
N HIS A 39 -8.48 10.10 5.95
CA HIS A 39 -8.82 11.30 6.73
C HIS A 39 -7.96 12.53 6.37
N GLU A 40 -6.66 12.32 6.15
CA GLU A 40 -5.68 13.40 5.85
C GLU A 40 -4.77 13.03 4.67
N HIS A 41 -5.16 12.01 3.92
CA HIS A 41 -4.43 11.53 2.76
C HIS A 41 -5.40 10.89 1.79
N GLU A 42 -5.00 10.90 0.54
CA GLU A 42 -5.60 10.10 -0.50
C GLU A 42 -4.53 9.24 -1.17
N HIS A 43 -4.98 8.10 -1.67
CA HIS A 43 -4.17 7.17 -2.42
C HIS A 43 -4.80 6.95 -3.79
N GLU A 44 -4.08 7.26 -4.86
CA GLU A 44 -4.56 7.03 -6.22
C GLU A 44 -3.91 5.77 -6.79
N VAL A 45 -4.73 4.79 -7.16
CA VAL A 45 -4.29 3.61 -7.90
C VAL A 45 -4.39 3.92 -9.39
N LEU A 46 -3.26 3.88 -10.06
CA LEU A 46 -3.12 4.20 -11.47
C LEU A 46 -3.09 2.93 -12.31
N ASP A 47 -3.65 3.01 -13.52
CA ASP A 47 -3.53 1.97 -14.53
C ASP A 47 -2.63 2.45 -15.67
N HIS A 48 -1.43 1.86 -15.75
CA HIS A 48 -0.47 2.09 -16.82
C HIS A 48 -0.48 0.89 -17.77
N ASP A 49 -1.50 0.81 -18.63
CA ASP A 49 -1.69 -0.28 -19.60
C ASP A 49 -1.65 -1.68 -18.96
N GLY A 50 -2.34 -1.84 -17.83
CA GLY A 50 -2.40 -3.04 -17.02
C GLY A 50 -1.35 -3.10 -15.90
N VAL A 51 -0.39 -2.18 -15.86
CA VAL A 51 0.62 -2.10 -14.79
C VAL A 51 0.14 -1.14 -13.68
N PRO A 52 0.03 -1.59 -12.42
CA PRO A 52 -0.44 -0.73 -11.33
C PRO A 52 0.61 0.30 -10.89
N GLY A 53 0.18 1.55 -10.77
CA GLY A 53 0.89 2.60 -10.02
C GLY A 53 0.15 2.95 -8.73
N LEU A 54 0.85 3.54 -7.75
CA LEU A 54 0.26 4.03 -6.52
C LEU A 54 0.84 5.40 -6.15
N ARG A 55 0.00 6.42 -6.14
CA ARG A 55 0.32 7.76 -5.64
C ARG A 55 -0.27 8.00 -4.26
N TRP A 56 0.35 8.91 -3.55
CA TRP A 56 -0.17 9.46 -2.30
C TRP A 56 -0.19 10.98 -2.39
N ALA A 57 -1.19 11.58 -1.76
CA ALA A 57 -1.22 13.00 -1.49
C ALA A 57 -1.77 13.22 -0.08
N VAL A 58 -1.20 14.18 0.65
CA VAL A 58 -1.69 14.66 1.93
C VAL A 58 -2.75 15.72 1.63
N THR A 59 -3.86 15.68 2.37
CA THR A 59 -5.00 16.55 2.14
C THR A 59 -5.19 17.53 3.31
N GLY A 60 -5.85 18.65 3.04
CA GLY A 60 -6.17 19.66 4.06
C GLY A 60 -4.97 20.50 4.50
N SER A 61 -5.08 21.13 5.68
CA SER A 61 -4.06 22.07 6.18
C SER A 61 -2.65 21.48 6.35
N PRO A 62 -2.44 20.18 6.64
CA PRO A 62 -1.08 19.63 6.70
C PRO A 62 -0.32 19.73 5.36
N ALA A 63 -1.02 19.68 4.23
CA ALA A 63 -0.40 19.75 2.90
C ALA A 63 0.33 21.08 2.66
N GLU A 64 -0.14 22.18 3.27
CA GLU A 64 0.41 23.53 3.08
C GLU A 64 1.78 23.74 3.74
N VAL A 65 2.13 22.89 4.71
CA VAL A 65 3.34 23.04 5.53
C VAL A 65 4.36 21.91 5.32
N MET A 66 3.99 20.87 4.59
CA MET A 66 4.87 19.73 4.34
C MET A 66 5.85 20.02 3.19
N PRO A 67 7.15 19.71 3.35
CA PRO A 67 8.13 19.85 2.26
C PRO A 67 7.79 18.99 1.03
N THR A 68 7.10 17.89 1.25
CA THR A 68 6.58 16.99 0.21
C THR A 68 5.19 16.56 0.64
N ALA A 69 4.18 17.10 -0.03
CA ALA A 69 2.77 16.81 0.27
C ALA A 69 2.18 15.72 -0.64
N GLU A 70 2.90 15.31 -1.69
CA GLU A 70 2.46 14.26 -2.60
C GLU A 70 3.66 13.53 -3.21
N GLY A 71 3.41 12.34 -3.75
CA GLY A 71 4.42 11.59 -4.47
C GLY A 71 3.90 10.26 -4.99
N GLU A 72 4.81 9.51 -5.61
CA GLU A 72 4.52 8.20 -6.15
C GLU A 72 5.36 7.15 -5.42
N TYR A 73 4.73 6.03 -5.07
CA TYR A 73 5.41 4.89 -4.49
C TYR A 73 5.98 4.00 -5.59
N GLU A 74 7.14 3.40 -5.31
CA GLU A 74 7.53 2.20 -6.05
C GLU A 74 6.51 1.10 -5.72
N THR A 75 5.89 0.52 -6.75
CA THR A 75 4.70 -0.33 -6.60
C THR A 75 4.83 -1.60 -7.46
N ILE A 76 4.39 -2.73 -6.93
CA ILE A 76 4.36 -4.01 -7.64
C ILE A 76 3.15 -4.84 -7.20
N ALA A 77 2.52 -5.53 -8.15
CA ALA A 77 1.47 -6.51 -7.85
C ALA A 77 2.06 -7.74 -7.13
N ALA A 78 1.42 -8.16 -6.03
CA ALA A 78 1.86 -9.29 -5.21
C ALA A 78 0.75 -10.31 -4.90
N GLY A 79 -0.47 -10.09 -5.39
CA GLY A 79 -1.57 -11.04 -5.41
C GLY A 79 -2.81 -10.42 -6.04
N LYS A 80 -3.92 -11.16 -6.15
CA LYS A 80 -5.15 -10.69 -6.83
C LYS A 80 -5.71 -9.34 -6.34
N ASP A 81 -5.51 -9.05 -5.05
CA ASP A 81 -6.03 -7.89 -4.32
C ASP A 81 -4.92 -7.31 -3.42
N LEU A 82 -3.65 -7.45 -3.82
CA LEU A 82 -2.49 -7.06 -3.02
C LEU A 82 -1.42 -6.39 -3.89
N LEU A 83 -1.08 -5.16 -3.53
CA LEU A 83 0.14 -4.49 -3.98
C LEU A 83 1.18 -4.52 -2.86
N LEU A 84 2.46 -4.57 -3.25
CA LEU A 84 3.54 -4.12 -2.39
C LEU A 84 3.98 -2.74 -2.85
N TYR A 85 4.20 -1.86 -1.88
CA TYR A 85 4.67 -0.51 -2.12
C TYR A 85 5.81 -0.13 -1.19
N ARG A 86 6.62 0.84 -1.60
CA ARG A 86 7.61 1.50 -0.75
C ARG A 86 7.82 2.94 -1.22
N GLU A 87 8.25 3.80 -0.29
CA GLU A 87 8.68 5.13 -0.68
C GLU A 87 9.95 5.03 -1.55
N PRO A 88 10.13 5.94 -2.52
CA PRO A 88 11.35 5.99 -3.33
C PRO A 88 12.61 5.95 -2.47
N GLY A 89 13.52 5.03 -2.78
CA GLY A 89 14.79 4.87 -2.06
C GLY A 89 14.70 4.11 -0.73
N GLN A 90 13.50 3.71 -0.27
CA GLN A 90 13.37 2.82 0.88
C GLN A 90 13.62 1.36 0.49
N HIS A 91 14.09 0.56 1.45
CA HIS A 91 14.38 -0.86 1.21
C HIS A 91 13.23 -1.80 1.52
N ARG A 92 12.31 -1.41 2.42
CA ARG A 92 11.27 -2.30 2.95
C ARG A 92 9.96 -2.16 2.20
N TRP A 93 9.48 -3.26 1.63
CA TRP A 93 8.14 -3.37 1.07
C TRP A 93 7.08 -3.41 2.17
N ARG A 94 5.97 -2.71 1.92
CA ARG A 94 4.76 -2.66 2.75
C ARG A 94 3.56 -3.13 1.91
N PRO A 95 2.56 -3.78 2.51
CA PRO A 95 1.38 -4.21 1.78
C PRO A 95 0.36 -3.08 1.65
N ALA A 96 -0.28 -2.98 0.49
CA ALA A 96 -1.52 -2.26 0.27
C ALA A 96 -2.56 -3.26 -0.24
N THR A 97 -3.59 -3.53 0.56
CA THR A 97 -4.54 -4.63 0.32
C THR A 97 -5.91 -4.09 -0.03
N PHE A 98 -6.46 -4.51 -1.17
CA PHE A 98 -7.83 -4.18 -1.55
C PHE A 98 -8.80 -5.06 -0.77
N VAL A 99 -9.81 -4.42 -0.17
CA VAL A 99 -10.77 -5.08 0.70
C VAL A 99 -12.19 -4.63 0.37
N GLN A 100 -13.16 -5.45 0.76
CA GLN A 100 -14.55 -5.02 0.84
C GLN A 100 -14.81 -4.52 2.26
N LEU A 101 -15.24 -3.27 2.41
CA LEU A 101 -15.63 -2.73 3.72
C LEU A 101 -16.95 -3.36 4.20
N PRO A 102 -17.27 -3.28 5.50
CA PRO A 102 -18.50 -3.89 6.05
C PRO A 102 -19.80 -3.42 5.39
N ASP A 103 -19.80 -2.22 4.80
CA ASP A 103 -20.94 -1.64 4.07
C ASP A 103 -20.95 -1.98 2.57
N GLY A 104 -20.05 -2.85 2.11
CA GLY A 104 -19.97 -3.27 0.71
C GLY A 104 -19.27 -2.27 -0.22
N ARG A 105 -18.67 -1.18 0.29
CA ARG A 105 -17.84 -0.29 -0.53
C ARG A 105 -16.43 -0.85 -0.72
N PRO A 106 -15.78 -0.59 -1.88
CA PRO A 106 -14.37 -0.93 -2.05
C PRO A 106 -13.49 -0.10 -1.13
N GLY A 107 -12.48 -0.73 -0.53
CA GLY A 107 -11.52 -0.05 0.32
C GLY A 107 -10.08 -0.50 0.06
N LEU A 108 -9.15 0.31 0.54
CA LEU A 108 -7.72 0.04 0.51
C LEU A 108 -7.19 0.06 1.94
N TYR A 109 -6.70 -1.08 2.41
CA TYR A 109 -5.96 -1.15 3.67
C TYR A 109 -4.49 -0.86 3.44
N ILE A 110 -4.01 0.28 3.95
CA ILE A 110 -2.68 0.81 3.74
C ILE A 110 -2.24 1.62 4.97
N GLY A 111 -0.97 1.52 5.37
CA GLY A 111 -0.45 2.33 6.48
C GLY A 111 -1.22 2.19 7.81
N LEU A 112 -1.76 0.99 8.09
CA LEU A 112 -2.62 0.68 9.25
C LEU A 112 -4.00 1.36 9.25
N ARG A 113 -4.44 1.85 8.09
CA ARG A 113 -5.74 2.52 7.90
C ARG A 113 -6.50 1.84 6.77
N ALA A 114 -7.81 2.04 6.74
CA ALA A 114 -8.67 1.60 5.65
C ALA A 114 -9.29 2.84 5.01
N ASP A 115 -8.94 3.08 3.75
CA ASP A 115 -9.43 4.20 2.97
C ASP A 115 -10.56 3.74 2.05
N THR A 116 -11.54 4.60 1.79
CA THR A 116 -12.70 4.26 0.97
C THR A 116 -12.50 4.75 -0.46
N ARG A 117 -12.84 3.95 -1.47
CA ARG A 117 -12.82 4.41 -2.86
C ARG A 117 -13.84 5.54 -3.06
N ALA A 118 -13.40 6.62 -3.70
CA ALA A 118 -14.27 7.70 -4.16
C ALA A 118 -15.32 7.13 -5.14
N ILE A 119 -16.51 7.74 -5.14
CA ILE A 119 -17.65 7.34 -5.99
C ILE A 119 -17.43 7.79 -7.42
#